data_AF-A0A2X2BNL1-F1
#
_entry.id   AF-A0A2X2BNL1-F1
#
_cell.length_a   1.000
_cell.length_b   1.000
_cell.length_c   1.000
_cell.angle_alpha   90.00
_cell.angle_beta   90.00
_cell.angle_gamma   90.00
#
_symmetry.space_group_name_H-M   'P 1'
#
loop_
_entity.id
_entity.type
_entity.pdbx_description
1 polymer ?
#
loop_
_entity_poly.entity_id
_entity_poly.type
_entity_poly.pdbx_seq_one_letter_code
_entity_poly.pdbx_strand_id
1 'polypeptide(L)'
;MNFRYLTKPGRGTIAVDWINHDSQYNKDKADEKAGYLARDSATRWLFYWGHSGVMNNVWRFNVDYTKVSDNKYFTDFTSQYGNTTDGYATQKFSTGYAQQNWNATLTTKQFQIFSDNKDARAYRAEPQLDLNYYKNDIGPFDFRTYAQFVRFTSVGENTPEANRYHIEPTISLPASTGWASFNNEFKLMATHYDQDIPDAYKKKYPHQKT
;
A
#
# COMPACT_ATOMS: atom_id res chain seq x y z
N MET A 1 13.52 13.05 -16.85
CA MET A 1 13.33 14.42 -16.29
C MET A 1 13.13 14.31 -14.79
N ASN A 2 13.75 15.19 -14.01
CA ASN A 2 13.64 15.18 -12.54
C ASN A 2 13.25 16.57 -12.04
N PHE A 3 12.22 16.66 -11.21
CA PHE A 3 11.71 17.88 -10.62
C PHE A 3 11.63 17.73 -9.09
N ARG A 4 12.30 18.63 -8.36
CA ARG A 4 12.31 18.66 -6.89
C ARG A 4 11.59 19.90 -6.40
N TYR A 5 10.81 19.77 -5.34
CA TYR A 5 10.07 20.88 -4.76
C TYR A 5 10.09 20.86 -3.23
N LEU A 6 9.88 22.04 -2.67
CA LEU A 6 9.68 22.27 -1.24
C LEU A 6 8.50 23.22 -1.07
N THR A 7 7.45 22.76 -0.40
CA THR A 7 6.21 23.51 -0.15
C THR A 7 5.81 23.37 1.32
N LYS A 8 4.80 24.15 1.77
CA LYS A 8 4.30 24.04 3.17
C LYS A 8 3.88 22.61 3.56
N PRO A 9 3.20 21.83 2.70
CA PRO A 9 2.84 20.46 3.00
C PRO A 9 4.02 19.49 3.10
N GLY A 10 5.20 19.83 2.55
CA GLY A 10 6.36 18.96 2.59
C GLY A 10 7.34 19.16 1.45
N ARG A 11 8.30 18.23 1.36
CA ARG A 11 9.24 18.14 0.24
C ARG A 11 8.87 16.97 -0.66
N GLY A 12 9.20 17.07 -1.95
CA GLY A 12 8.97 15.97 -2.86
C GLY A 12 9.83 16.01 -4.11
N THR A 13 9.80 14.89 -4.82
CA THR A 13 10.48 14.65 -6.08
C THR A 13 9.52 13.99 -7.04
N ILE A 14 9.41 14.53 -8.25
CA ILE A 14 8.70 13.94 -9.38
C ILE A 14 9.75 13.58 -10.43
N ALA A 15 9.70 12.37 -10.94
CA ALA A 15 10.55 11.92 -12.03
C ALA A 15 9.71 11.32 -13.15
N VAL A 16 10.07 11.68 -14.38
CA VAL A 16 9.43 11.19 -15.59
C VAL A 16 10.52 10.84 -16.59
N ASP A 17 10.64 9.56 -16.90
CA ASP A 17 11.52 9.08 -17.97
C ASP A 17 10.67 8.61 -19.14
N TRP A 18 11.09 8.92 -20.37
CA TRP A 18 10.30 8.69 -21.57
C TRP A 18 11.19 8.34 -22.76
N ILE A 19 10.86 7.24 -23.42
CA ILE A 19 11.49 6.76 -24.65
C ILE A 19 10.35 6.45 -25.62
N ASN A 20 10.30 7.19 -26.74
CA ASN A 20 9.18 7.08 -27.67
C ASN A 20 9.20 5.76 -28.47
N HIS A 21 10.39 5.31 -28.88
CA HIS A 21 10.58 4.14 -29.72
C HIS A 21 11.80 3.32 -29.27
N ASP A 22 11.54 2.19 -28.62
CA ASP A 22 12.58 1.22 -28.25
C ASP A 22 12.59 0.06 -29.25
N SER A 23 13.59 0.05 -30.14
CA SER A 23 13.73 -0.98 -31.16
C SER A 23 14.12 -2.35 -30.60
N GLN A 24 14.89 -2.39 -29.50
CA GLN A 24 15.29 -3.65 -28.89
C GLN A 24 14.09 -4.29 -28.19
N TYR A 25 13.29 -3.49 -27.47
CA TYR A 25 12.04 -3.94 -26.87
C TYR A 25 11.05 -4.48 -27.91
N ASN A 26 10.96 -3.86 -29.09
CA ASN A 26 10.11 -4.37 -30.17
C ASN A 26 10.59 -5.71 -30.70
N LYS A 27 11.91 -5.90 -30.86
CA LYS A 27 12.48 -7.18 -31.28
C LYS A 27 12.23 -8.26 -30.22
N ASP A 28 12.52 -7.97 -28.95
CA ASP A 28 12.34 -8.92 -27.85
C ASP A 28 10.87 -9.37 -27.71
N LYS A 29 9.90 -8.48 -27.95
CA LYS A 29 8.48 -8.84 -28.05
C LYS A 29 8.16 -9.70 -29.28
N ALA A 30 8.72 -9.36 -30.44
CA ALA A 30 8.46 -10.08 -31.70
C ALA A 30 9.08 -11.49 -31.71
N ASP A 31 10.21 -11.65 -31.03
CA ASP A 31 10.91 -12.93 -30.85
C ASP A 31 10.34 -13.77 -29.68
N GLU A 32 9.21 -13.34 -29.08
CA GLU A 32 8.54 -14.01 -27.94
C GLU A 32 9.49 -14.33 -26.78
N LYS A 33 10.46 -13.43 -26.52
CA LYS A 33 11.44 -13.62 -25.45
C LYS A 33 10.75 -13.74 -24.10
N ALA A 34 11.16 -14.74 -23.31
CA ALA A 34 10.53 -15.06 -22.03
C ALA A 34 10.41 -13.83 -21.11
N GLY A 35 9.21 -13.63 -20.54
CA GLY A 35 8.90 -12.53 -19.64
C GLY A 35 8.50 -11.21 -20.30
N TYR A 36 8.61 -11.06 -21.62
CA TYR A 36 8.14 -9.86 -22.33
C TYR A 36 6.66 -10.03 -22.69
N LEU A 37 5.82 -9.14 -22.17
CA LEU A 37 4.38 -9.16 -22.47
C LEU A 37 4.08 -8.52 -23.83
N ALA A 38 3.13 -9.12 -24.56
CA ALA A 38 2.64 -8.57 -25.82
C ALA A 38 2.04 -7.16 -25.60
N ARG A 39 2.49 -6.19 -26.38
CA ARG A 39 2.08 -4.79 -26.29
C ARG A 39 2.32 -4.07 -27.61
N ASP A 40 1.30 -3.38 -28.10
CA ASP A 40 1.34 -2.67 -29.40
C ASP A 40 2.26 -1.44 -29.38
N SER A 41 2.51 -0.88 -28.20
CA SER A 41 3.36 0.30 -28.02
C SER A 41 4.83 -0.06 -27.82
N ALA A 42 5.70 0.64 -28.54
CA ALA A 42 7.16 0.65 -28.36
C ALA A 42 7.64 1.69 -27.33
N THR A 43 6.70 2.46 -26.79
CA THR A 43 7.01 3.58 -25.89
C THR A 43 7.28 3.05 -24.50
N ARG A 44 8.38 3.45 -23.89
CA ARG A 44 8.74 3.05 -22.54
C ARG A 44 8.87 4.25 -21.65
N TRP A 45 8.26 4.18 -20.47
CA TRP A 45 8.20 5.31 -19.56
C TRP A 45 8.18 4.87 -18.11
N LEU A 46 8.69 5.76 -17.26
CA LEU A 46 8.60 5.66 -15.81
C LEU A 46 8.03 6.97 -15.30
N PHE A 47 7.10 6.85 -14.36
CA PHE A 47 6.61 7.96 -13.56
C PHE A 47 6.84 7.63 -12.08
N TYR A 48 7.55 8.52 -11.40
CA TYR A 48 7.82 8.46 -9.98
C TYR A 48 7.32 9.73 -9.30
N TRP A 49 6.67 9.58 -8.16
CA TRP A 49 6.36 10.66 -7.25
C TRP A 49 6.60 10.25 -5.81
N GLY A 50 7.62 10.86 -5.22
CA GLY A 50 7.91 10.80 -3.79
C GLY A 50 7.53 12.11 -3.11
N HIS A 51 6.74 12.05 -2.04
CA HIS A 51 6.44 13.20 -1.20
C HIS A 51 6.44 12.78 0.26
N SER A 52 6.99 13.64 1.12
CA SER A 52 6.89 13.47 2.57
C SER A 52 6.88 14.84 3.24
N GLY A 53 5.95 15.01 4.17
CA GLY A 53 5.92 16.21 4.98
C GLY A 53 4.96 16.15 6.15
N VAL A 54 5.26 17.03 7.11
CA VAL A 54 4.44 17.29 8.28
C VAL A 54 4.09 18.78 8.27
N MET A 55 2.81 19.09 8.25
CA MET A 55 2.31 20.46 8.20
C MET A 55 1.57 20.80 9.50
N ASN A 56 1.90 21.95 10.09
CA ASN A 56 1.35 22.43 11.35
C ASN A 56 1.48 21.41 12.50
N ASN A 57 2.51 20.56 12.47
CA ASN A 57 2.80 19.48 13.43
C ASN A 57 1.74 18.37 13.55
N VAL A 58 0.60 18.49 12.85
CA VAL A 58 -0.54 17.57 12.98
C VAL A 58 -0.84 16.84 11.68
N TRP A 59 -0.79 17.52 10.54
CA TRP A 59 -1.03 16.93 9.22
C TRP A 59 0.20 16.20 8.74
N ARG A 60 0.01 15.01 8.19
CA ARG A 60 1.06 14.13 7.65
C ARG A 60 0.68 13.74 6.23
N PHE A 61 1.54 14.05 5.27
CA PHE A 61 1.33 13.71 3.87
C PHE A 61 2.49 12.84 3.41
N ASN A 62 2.19 11.67 2.85
CA ASN A 62 3.21 10.86 2.19
C ASN A 62 2.68 10.26 0.89
N VAL A 63 3.51 10.36 -0.15
CA VAL A 63 3.29 9.73 -1.45
C VAL A 63 4.53 8.91 -1.78
N ASP A 64 4.29 7.66 -2.17
CA ASP A 64 5.29 6.71 -2.65
C ASP A 64 4.69 6.01 -3.85
N TYR A 65 4.82 6.65 -5.02
CA TYR A 65 4.19 6.23 -6.25
C TYR A 65 5.22 5.97 -7.34
N THR A 66 5.30 4.73 -7.77
CA THR A 66 6.08 4.31 -8.93
C THR A 66 5.16 3.59 -9.91
N LYS A 67 5.20 3.99 -11.17
CA LYS A 67 4.50 3.33 -12.25
C LYS A 67 5.39 3.29 -13.49
N VAL A 68 5.45 2.12 -14.11
CA VAL A 68 6.24 1.89 -15.32
C VAL A 68 5.37 1.35 -16.44
N SER A 69 5.82 1.54 -17.67
CA SER A 69 5.09 1.15 -18.87
C SER A 69 4.90 -0.36 -19.04
N ASP A 70 5.84 -1.15 -18.53
CA ASP A 70 5.91 -2.60 -18.76
C ASP A 70 6.67 -3.29 -17.61
N ASN A 71 6.50 -4.60 -17.51
CA ASN A 71 7.07 -5.44 -16.45
C ASN A 71 8.59 -5.66 -16.56
N LYS A 72 9.24 -5.25 -17.66
CA LYS A 72 10.68 -5.38 -17.88
C LYS A 72 11.43 -4.06 -17.76
N TYR A 73 10.75 -2.97 -17.39
CA TYR A 73 11.34 -1.63 -17.31
C TYR A 73 12.64 -1.60 -16.49
N PHE A 74 12.62 -2.10 -15.26
CA PHE A 74 13.79 -2.11 -14.40
C PHE A 74 14.79 -3.21 -14.71
N THR A 75 14.45 -4.17 -15.57
CA THR A 75 15.42 -5.13 -16.11
C THR A 75 16.30 -4.46 -17.16
N ASP A 76 15.71 -3.60 -17.99
CA ASP A 76 16.40 -3.02 -19.15
C ASP A 76 17.01 -1.64 -18.85
N PHE A 77 16.39 -0.88 -17.94
CA PHE A 77 16.84 0.46 -17.56
C PHE A 77 17.30 0.52 -16.11
N THR A 78 18.44 1.17 -15.90
CA THR A 78 18.89 1.56 -14.57
C THR A 78 18.16 2.83 -14.14
N SER A 79 17.51 2.80 -12.98
CA SER A 79 16.86 3.97 -12.38
C SER A 79 17.21 4.07 -10.91
N GLN A 80 17.16 5.28 -10.35
CA GLN A 80 17.26 5.48 -8.89
C GLN A 80 15.94 5.14 -8.17
N TYR A 81 14.86 4.90 -8.92
CA TYR A 81 13.49 4.72 -8.43
C TYR A 81 13.00 3.26 -8.50
N GLY A 82 13.89 2.33 -8.86
CA GLY A 82 13.63 0.90 -8.91
C GLY A 82 14.82 0.15 -9.51
N ASN A 83 14.94 -1.14 -9.22
CA ASN A 83 16.06 -2.00 -9.58
C ASN A 83 15.60 -3.30 -10.26
N THR A 84 16.53 -4.00 -10.91
CA THR A 84 16.28 -5.26 -11.64
C THR A 84 15.71 -6.37 -10.76
N THR A 85 15.99 -6.33 -9.45
CA THR A 85 15.52 -7.30 -8.44
C THR A 85 14.10 -7.04 -7.97
N ASP A 86 13.51 -5.90 -8.33
CA ASP A 86 12.18 -5.55 -7.88
C ASP A 86 11.15 -6.41 -8.62
N GLY A 87 10.30 -7.10 -7.87
CA GLY A 87 9.19 -7.90 -8.42
C GLY A 87 7.88 -7.12 -8.56
N TYR A 88 7.83 -5.88 -8.08
CA TYR A 88 6.66 -5.01 -8.15
C TYR A 88 7.02 -3.54 -7.92
N ALA A 89 6.16 -2.63 -8.35
CA ALA A 89 6.20 -1.21 -7.98
C ALA A 89 5.05 -0.84 -7.02
N THR A 90 5.37 -0.01 -6.03
CA THR A 90 4.42 0.48 -5.02
C THR A 90 3.71 1.74 -5.51
N GLN A 91 2.40 1.82 -5.27
CA GLN A 91 1.56 2.98 -5.53
C GLN A 91 0.77 3.30 -4.27
N LYS A 92 1.35 4.13 -3.41
CA LYS A 92 0.82 4.43 -2.08
C LYS A 92 0.64 5.93 -1.88
N PHE A 93 -0.56 6.31 -1.48
CA PHE A 93 -0.90 7.65 -1.04
C PHE A 93 -1.39 7.57 0.39
N SER A 94 -0.90 8.44 1.26
CA SER A 94 -1.37 8.53 2.64
C SER A 94 -1.51 9.98 3.07
N THR A 95 -2.63 10.27 3.71
CA THR A 95 -2.90 11.52 4.41
C THR A 95 -3.36 11.20 5.81
N GLY A 96 -2.77 11.89 6.79
CA GLY A 96 -3.07 11.63 8.18
C GLY A 96 -3.15 12.91 9.00
N TYR A 97 -3.86 12.80 10.11
CA TYR A 97 -3.97 13.83 11.12
C TYR A 97 -3.65 13.18 12.47
N ALA A 98 -2.66 13.70 13.18
CA ALA A 98 -2.29 13.19 14.50
C ALA A 98 -2.17 14.33 15.50
N GLN A 99 -2.85 14.17 16.63
CA GLN A 99 -2.64 14.95 17.84
C GLN A 99 -2.05 14.06 18.94
N GLN A 100 -1.94 14.59 20.15
CA GLN A 100 -1.35 13.90 21.29
C GLN A 100 -2.06 12.58 21.63
N ASN A 101 -3.39 12.58 21.64
CA ASN A 101 -4.20 11.46 22.15
C ASN A 101 -4.92 10.67 21.06
N TRP A 102 -4.80 11.06 19.79
CA TRP A 102 -5.43 10.34 18.70
C TRP A 102 -4.77 10.62 17.37
N ASN A 103 -4.89 9.67 16.44
CA ASN A 103 -4.53 9.89 15.05
C ASN A 103 -5.49 9.14 14.12
N ALA A 104 -5.65 9.70 12.92
CA ALA A 104 -6.38 9.11 11.82
C ALA A 104 -5.50 9.15 10.58
N THR A 105 -5.42 8.03 9.84
CA THR A 105 -4.67 7.94 8.60
C THR A 105 -5.52 7.30 7.53
N LEU A 106 -5.71 8.01 6.42
CA LEU A 106 -6.33 7.49 5.21
C LEU A 106 -5.23 7.12 4.23
N THR A 107 -5.23 5.86 3.79
CA THR A 107 -4.24 5.30 2.88
C THR A 107 -4.94 4.64 1.69
N THR A 108 -4.44 4.91 0.49
CA THR A 108 -4.74 4.15 -0.72
C THR A 108 -3.47 3.43 -1.13
N LYS A 109 -3.53 2.10 -1.31
CA LYS A 109 -2.35 1.29 -1.58
C LYS A 109 -2.63 0.28 -2.69
N GLN A 110 -1.87 0.40 -3.77
CA GLN A 110 -1.88 -0.48 -4.93
C GLN A 110 -0.46 -0.94 -5.25
N PHE A 111 -0.37 -2.06 -5.96
CA PHE A 111 0.89 -2.59 -6.48
C PHE A 111 0.78 -2.89 -7.99
N GLN A 112 1.86 -2.66 -8.70
CA GLN A 112 2.06 -3.14 -10.07
C GLN A 112 3.03 -4.31 -10.03
N ILE A 113 2.52 -5.54 -10.16
CA ILE A 113 3.37 -6.75 -10.17
C ILE A 113 4.12 -6.84 -11.50
N PHE A 114 5.41 -7.18 -11.45
CA PHE A 114 6.25 -7.44 -12.61
C PHE A 114 6.33 -8.95 -12.86
N SER A 115 5.25 -9.51 -13.41
CA SER A 115 5.17 -10.91 -13.78
C SER A 115 4.54 -11.06 -15.16
N ASP A 116 4.95 -12.09 -15.89
CA ASP A 116 4.32 -12.56 -17.12
C ASP A 116 3.18 -13.56 -16.86
N ASN A 117 3.02 -14.01 -15.61
CA ASN A 117 1.92 -14.87 -15.21
C ASN A 117 0.61 -14.07 -15.17
N LYS A 118 -0.35 -14.47 -16.02
CA LYS A 118 -1.69 -13.86 -16.10
C LYS A 118 -2.52 -14.02 -14.82
N ASP A 119 -2.16 -14.96 -13.96
CA ASP A 119 -2.79 -15.17 -12.65
C ASP A 119 -2.13 -14.38 -11.52
N ALA A 120 -1.02 -13.67 -11.79
CA ALA A 120 -0.40 -12.80 -10.80
C ALA A 120 -1.30 -11.59 -10.50
N ARG A 121 -2.03 -11.66 -9.40
CA ARG A 121 -3.00 -10.65 -8.97
C ARG A 121 -2.56 -10.06 -7.63
N ALA A 122 -2.46 -8.73 -7.58
CA ALA A 122 -2.30 -7.99 -6.32
C ALA A 122 -3.65 -7.42 -5.91
N TYR A 123 -4.00 -7.63 -4.65
CA TYR A 123 -5.04 -6.84 -4.00
C TYR A 123 -4.58 -5.40 -3.77
N ARG A 124 -5.55 -4.49 -3.76
CA ARG A 124 -5.40 -3.08 -3.45
C ARG A 124 -6.23 -2.77 -2.21
N ALA A 125 -5.77 -1.83 -1.41
CA ALA A 125 -6.52 -1.29 -0.28
C ALA A 125 -7.00 0.12 -0.66
N GLU A 126 -8.30 0.24 -0.99
CA GLU A 126 -8.87 1.42 -1.63
C GLU A 126 -10.28 1.74 -1.10
N PRO A 127 -10.41 2.59 -0.06
CA PRO A 127 -9.37 3.09 0.84
C PRO A 127 -9.18 2.20 2.08
N GLN A 128 -8.08 2.44 2.81
CA GLN A 128 -7.84 2.00 4.18
C GLN A 128 -7.83 3.20 5.12
N LEU A 129 -8.69 3.19 6.13
CA LEU A 129 -8.74 4.17 7.20
C LEU A 129 -8.30 3.51 8.51
N ASP A 130 -7.23 4.03 9.10
CA ASP A 130 -6.70 3.60 10.40
C ASP A 130 -6.94 4.70 11.42
N LEU A 131 -7.52 4.35 12.57
CA LEU A 131 -7.82 5.24 13.68
C LEU A 131 -7.16 4.70 14.95
N ASN A 132 -6.43 5.55 15.66
CA ASN A 132 -5.88 5.23 16.97
C ASN A 132 -6.31 6.27 17.98
N TYR A 133 -6.68 5.82 19.16
CA TYR A 133 -6.97 6.69 20.30
C TYR A 133 -6.24 6.17 21.54
N TYR A 134 -5.66 7.08 22.30
CA TYR A 134 -4.85 6.81 23.48
C TYR A 134 -5.37 7.69 24.63
N LYS A 135 -5.57 7.08 25.78
CA LYS A 135 -5.92 7.78 27.00
C LYS A 135 -5.21 7.09 28.16
N ASN A 136 -4.12 7.72 28.59
CA ASN A 136 -3.37 7.29 29.74
C ASN A 136 -4.02 7.82 31.03
N ASP A 137 -3.58 7.30 32.17
CA ASP A 137 -3.96 7.78 33.50
C ASP A 137 -5.47 7.68 33.82
N ILE A 138 -6.14 6.62 33.36
CA ILE A 138 -7.49 6.26 33.79
C ILE A 138 -7.37 5.51 35.13
N GLY A 139 -7.14 6.26 36.21
CA GLY A 139 -6.74 5.67 37.48
C GLY A 139 -5.36 5.02 37.33
N PRO A 140 -5.18 3.74 37.70
CA PRO A 140 -3.92 3.04 37.48
C PRO A 140 -3.80 2.44 36.06
N PHE A 141 -4.80 2.61 35.20
CA PHE A 141 -4.85 1.97 33.89
C PHE A 141 -4.57 2.95 32.75
N ASP A 142 -3.98 2.43 31.68
CA ASP A 142 -3.93 3.07 30.38
C ASP A 142 -4.91 2.40 29.42
N PHE A 143 -5.58 3.20 28.60
CA PHE A 143 -6.46 2.73 27.55
C PHE A 143 -5.93 3.13 26.18
N ARG A 144 -5.97 2.18 25.25
CA ARG A 144 -5.79 2.47 23.83
C ARG A 144 -6.81 1.71 23.02
N THR A 145 -7.27 2.28 21.92
CA THR A 145 -8.11 1.58 20.96
C THR A 145 -7.62 1.84 19.56
N TYR A 146 -7.61 0.78 18.77
CA TYR A 146 -7.34 0.82 17.35
C TYR A 146 -8.61 0.43 16.61
N ALA A 147 -8.95 1.18 15.56
CA ALA A 147 -10.01 0.81 14.64
C ALA A 147 -9.52 0.93 13.21
N GLN A 148 -9.90 -0.03 12.37
CA GLN A 148 -9.58 -0.03 10.95
C GLN A 148 -10.83 -0.31 10.12
N PHE A 149 -10.99 0.48 9.06
CA PHE A 149 -11.88 0.18 7.96
C PHE A 149 -11.06 0.06 6.69
N VAL A 150 -11.22 -1.03 5.94
CA VAL A 150 -10.49 -1.22 4.69
C VAL A 150 -11.37 -1.90 3.65
N ARG A 151 -11.34 -1.37 2.42
CA ARG A 151 -11.90 -2.04 1.25
C ARG A 151 -10.77 -2.66 0.43
N PHE A 152 -10.85 -3.97 0.25
CA PHE A 152 -9.95 -4.75 -0.59
C PHE A 152 -10.59 -4.99 -1.96
N THR A 153 -9.92 -4.52 -3.00
CA THR A 153 -10.28 -4.75 -4.41
C THR A 153 -9.11 -5.43 -5.13
N SER A 154 -9.34 -6.01 -6.30
CA SER A 154 -8.29 -6.65 -7.09
C SER A 154 -8.45 -6.33 -8.57
N VAL A 155 -7.35 -6.41 -9.32
CA VAL A 155 -7.31 -6.08 -10.75
C VAL A 155 -7.86 -7.21 -11.62
N GLY A 156 -7.89 -8.43 -11.09
CA GLY A 156 -8.28 -9.61 -11.84
C GLY A 156 -9.80 -9.74 -11.96
N GLU A 157 -10.28 -10.20 -13.11
CA GLU A 157 -11.68 -10.57 -13.25
C GLU A 157 -12.04 -11.73 -12.31
N ASN A 158 -13.27 -11.70 -11.79
CA ASN A 158 -13.83 -12.72 -10.92
C ASN A 158 -13.00 -13.00 -9.65
N THR A 159 -12.32 -11.98 -9.10
CA THR A 159 -11.73 -12.08 -7.76
C THR A 159 -12.70 -11.58 -6.69
N PRO A 160 -12.71 -12.18 -5.50
CA PRO A 160 -13.47 -11.67 -4.37
C PRO A 160 -13.04 -10.23 -4.02
N GLU A 161 -14.00 -9.39 -3.64
CA GLU A 161 -13.74 -8.13 -2.96
C GLU A 161 -14.19 -8.24 -1.50
N ALA A 162 -13.61 -7.43 -0.61
CA ALA A 162 -13.98 -7.48 0.80
C ALA A 162 -13.91 -6.11 1.47
N ASN A 163 -14.94 -5.76 2.24
CA ASN A 163 -14.87 -4.71 3.25
C ASN A 163 -14.55 -5.37 4.59
N ARG A 164 -13.52 -4.88 5.27
CA ARG A 164 -13.16 -5.31 6.62
C ARG A 164 -13.29 -4.17 7.60
N TYR A 165 -13.97 -4.46 8.69
CA TYR A 165 -14.08 -3.60 9.87
C TYR A 165 -13.38 -4.29 11.02
N HIS A 166 -12.51 -3.58 11.72
CA HIS A 166 -11.76 -4.12 12.84
C HIS A 166 -11.71 -3.11 13.98
N ILE A 167 -11.88 -3.58 15.20
CA ILE A 167 -11.69 -2.79 16.41
C ILE A 167 -10.94 -3.60 17.47
N GLU A 168 -9.98 -2.95 18.10
CA GLU A 168 -9.09 -3.54 19.09
C GLU A 168 -8.93 -2.59 20.30
N PRO A 169 -9.89 -2.59 21.25
CA PRO A 169 -9.70 -1.91 22.52
C PRO A 169 -8.73 -2.72 23.39
N THR A 170 -7.83 -1.99 24.06
CA THR A 170 -6.81 -2.53 24.96
C THR A 170 -6.77 -1.70 26.23
N ILE A 171 -6.70 -2.38 27.37
CA ILE A 171 -6.47 -1.78 28.68
C ILE A 171 -5.18 -2.38 29.24
N SER A 172 -4.28 -1.55 29.73
CA SER A 172 -3.04 -1.97 30.38
C SER A 172 -2.91 -1.40 31.78
N LEU A 173 -2.26 -2.16 32.68
CA LEU A 173 -1.95 -1.80 34.06
C LEU A 173 -0.43 -1.86 34.25
N PRO A 174 0.30 -0.77 33.96
CA PRO A 174 1.72 -0.68 34.23
C PRO A 174 1.96 -0.39 35.72
N ALA A 175 2.71 -1.27 36.39
CA ALA A 175 3.13 -1.12 37.78
C ALA A 175 4.65 -1.22 37.86
N SER A 176 5.31 -0.17 38.37
CA SER A 176 6.77 -0.14 38.50
C SER A 176 7.19 0.18 39.93
N THR A 177 8.26 -0.49 40.37
CA THR A 177 8.97 -0.27 41.63
C THR A 177 10.45 -0.02 41.32
N GLY A 178 11.25 0.38 42.32
CA GLY A 178 12.68 0.68 42.11
C GLY A 178 13.54 -0.49 41.59
N TRP A 179 13.05 -1.73 41.66
CA TRP A 179 13.80 -2.94 41.27
C TRP A 179 13.03 -3.88 40.33
N ALA A 180 11.75 -3.61 40.05
CA ALA A 180 10.92 -4.44 39.18
C ALA A 180 9.79 -3.66 38.51
N SER A 181 9.45 -4.06 37.28
CA SER A 181 8.33 -3.54 36.50
C SER A 181 7.41 -4.67 36.03
N PHE A 182 6.11 -4.50 36.18
CA PHE A 182 5.05 -5.41 35.75
C PHE A 182 4.07 -4.65 34.85
N ASN A 183 3.59 -5.27 33.77
CA ASN A 183 2.57 -4.67 32.92
C ASN A 183 1.55 -5.73 32.51
N ASN A 184 0.33 -5.63 33.03
CA ASN A 184 -0.76 -6.52 32.65
C ASN A 184 -1.57 -5.89 31.52
N GLU A 185 -1.80 -6.60 30.42
CA GLU A 185 -2.55 -6.09 29.27
C GLU A 185 -3.74 -7.00 28.96
N PHE A 186 -4.92 -6.40 28.80
CA PHE A 186 -6.10 -7.07 28.27
C PHE A 186 -6.51 -6.44 26.94
N LYS A 187 -6.75 -7.27 25.94
CA LYS A 187 -7.04 -6.87 24.57
C LYS A 187 -8.19 -7.68 24.01
N LEU A 188 -9.16 -7.00 23.41
CA LEU A 188 -10.26 -7.63 22.67
C LEU A 188 -10.06 -7.38 21.18
N MET A 189 -10.06 -8.43 20.36
CA MET A 189 -9.96 -8.31 18.89
C MET A 189 -11.31 -8.66 18.27
N ALA A 190 -12.00 -7.67 17.71
CA ALA A 190 -13.26 -7.88 17.00
C ALA A 190 -13.10 -7.50 15.52
N THR A 191 -13.36 -8.45 14.62
CA THR A 191 -13.24 -8.25 13.17
C THR A 191 -14.49 -8.72 12.47
N HIS A 192 -15.03 -7.90 11.57
CA HIS A 192 -16.14 -8.24 10.70
C HIS A 192 -15.73 -8.11 9.24
N TYR A 193 -16.14 -9.07 8.42
CA TYR A 193 -15.89 -9.11 6.98
C TYR A 193 -17.22 -9.13 6.24
N ASP A 194 -17.32 -8.26 5.25
CA ASP A 194 -18.37 -8.27 4.24
C ASP A 194 -17.68 -8.55 2.89
N GLN A 195 -17.98 -9.72 2.31
CA GLN A 195 -17.27 -10.27 1.16
C GLN A 195 -18.22 -10.43 -0.02
N ASP A 196 -17.82 -9.87 -1.16
CA ASP A 196 -18.48 -10.13 -2.44
C ASP A 196 -17.65 -11.17 -3.21
N ILE A 197 -18.21 -12.36 -3.41
CA ILE A 197 -17.53 -13.50 -4.03
C ILE A 197 -18.27 -13.85 -5.33
N PRO A 198 -17.68 -13.57 -6.50
CA PRO A 198 -18.27 -13.90 -7.79
C PRO A 198 -18.51 -15.41 -7.96
N ASP A 199 -19.60 -15.79 -8.63
CA ASP A 199 -19.96 -17.20 -8.83
C ASP A 199 -18.92 -18.00 -9.62
N ALA A 200 -18.24 -17.35 -10.57
CA ALA A 200 -17.12 -17.94 -11.29
C ALA A 200 -15.97 -18.32 -10.34
N TYR A 201 -15.74 -17.54 -9.27
CA TYR A 201 -14.73 -17.86 -8.25
C TYR A 201 -15.16 -19.05 -7.40
N LYS A 202 -16.42 -19.07 -6.93
CA LYS A 202 -16.98 -20.21 -6.17
C LYS A 202 -16.91 -21.52 -6.95
N LYS A 203 -17.18 -21.47 -8.25
CA LYS A 203 -17.10 -22.64 -9.15
C LYS A 203 -15.68 -23.16 -9.32
N LYS A 204 -14.67 -22.28 -9.32
CA LYS A 204 -13.26 -22.65 -9.41
C LYS A 204 -12.70 -23.16 -8.07
N TYR A 205 -13.24 -22.68 -6.93
CA TYR A 205 -12.80 -23.03 -5.58
C TYR A 205 -13.96 -23.44 -4.66
N PRO A 206 -14.58 -24.62 -4.89
CA PRO A 206 -15.83 -25.02 -4.23
C PRO A 206 -15.73 -25.28 -2.72
N HIS A 207 -14.52 -25.35 -2.15
CA HIS A 207 -14.29 -25.66 -0.74
C HIS A 207 -14.06 -24.44 0.16
N GLN A 208 -13.97 -23.23 -0.40
CA GLN A 208 -13.88 -21.99 0.40
C GLN A 208 -15.30 -21.54 0.77
N LYS A 209 -15.82 -22.04 1.89
CA LYS A 209 -17.07 -21.55 2.49
C LYS A 209 -16.79 -20.29 3.32
N THR A 210 -17.73 -19.35 3.20
CA THR A 210 -17.89 -18.10 3.97
C THR A 210 -17.95 -18.34 5.48
#